data_AF-A0A4Q5X240-F1
#
_entry.id   AF-A0A4Q5X240-F1
#
_cell.length_a   1.000
_cell.length_b   1.000
_cell.length_c   1.000
_cell.angle_alpha   90.00
_cell.angle_beta   90.00
_cell.angle_gamma   90.00
#
_symmetry.space_group_name_H-M   'P 1'
#
loop_
_entity.id
_entity.type
_entity.pdbx_description
1 polymer ?
#
loop_
_entity_poly.entity_id
_entity_poly.type
_entity_poly.pdbx_seq_one_letter_code
_entity_poly.pdbx_strand_id
1 'polypeptide(L)' 'ASIDYAVKRIGIDHVAISSDFNHGGGVTGFEDEGDAPNVTKALIAKGYSQADITKLWGGNVLRVLRSAEAAKKKDLAQN' A
#
# COMPACT_ATOMS: atom_id res chain seq x y z
N ALA A 1 -11.86 2.73 7.00
CA ALA A 1 -11.63 3.53 8.23
C ALA A 1 -10.14 3.70 8.49
N SER A 2 -9.38 2.60 8.62
CA SER A 2 -7.93 2.64 8.91
C SER A 2 -7.10 3.31 7.79
N ILE A 3 -7.36 2.98 6.52
CA ILE A 3 -6.68 3.60 5.38
C ILE A 3 -6.90 5.12 5.36
N ASP A 4 -8.17 5.56 5.41
CA ASP A 4 -8.51 6.99 5.44
C ASP A 4 -7.81 7.75 6.58
N TYR A 5 -7.78 7.16 7.78
CA TYR A 5 -7.14 7.75 8.94
C TYR A 5 -5.62 7.90 8.72
N ALA A 6 -4.96 6.84 8.25
CA ALA A 6 -3.53 6.86 7.95
C ALA A 6 -3.21 7.90 6.87
N VAL A 7 -3.96 7.89 5.74
CA VAL A 7 -3.76 8.86 4.65
C VAL A 7 -3.93 10.30 5.13
N LYS A 8 -4.95 10.59 5.97
CA LYS A 8 -5.13 11.92 6.55
C LYS A 8 -4.00 12.33 7.50
N ARG A 9 -3.38 11.36 8.20
CA ARG A 9 -2.36 11.64 9.21
C ARG A 9 -0.96 11.80 8.64
N ILE A 10 -0.61 10.96 7.66
CA ILE A 10 0.76 10.85 7.13
C ILE A 10 0.87 11.07 5.62
N GLY A 11 -0.24 11.31 4.92
CA GLY A 11 -0.27 11.57 3.48
C GLY A 11 -0.34 10.30 2.61
N ILE A 12 -0.91 10.44 1.41
CA ILE A 12 -1.16 9.32 0.50
C ILE A 12 0.12 8.62 0.03
N ASP A 13 1.23 9.31 -0.04
CA ASP A 13 2.51 8.76 -0.51
C ASP A 13 3.19 7.84 0.53
N HIS A 14 2.62 7.72 1.73
CA HIS A 14 3.21 7.02 2.87
C HIS A 14 2.37 5.82 3.36
N VAL A 15 1.33 5.42 2.63
CA VAL A 15 0.42 4.33 3.01
C VAL A 15 0.44 3.21 1.98
N ALA A 16 0.40 1.96 2.44
CA ALA A 16 0.25 0.77 1.63
C ALA A 16 -0.75 -0.20 2.28
N ILE A 17 -1.20 -1.21 1.54
CA ILE A 17 -2.18 -2.19 2.00
C ILE A 17 -1.50 -3.56 2.14
N SER A 18 -1.79 -4.26 3.23
CA SER A 18 -1.43 -5.66 3.46
C SER A 18 -2.59 -6.37 4.15
N SER A 19 -2.76 -7.66 3.87
CA SER A 19 -3.85 -8.45 4.43
C SER A 19 -3.48 -9.22 5.69
N ASP A 20 -2.20 -9.60 5.82
CA ASP A 20 -1.74 -10.58 6.81
C ASP A 20 -2.45 -11.96 6.68
N PHE A 21 -2.80 -12.33 5.44
CA PHE A 21 -3.41 -13.62 5.13
C PHE A 21 -2.54 -14.80 5.61
N ASN A 22 -3.22 -15.92 5.91
CA ASN A 22 -2.64 -17.14 6.48
C ASN A 22 -2.07 -17.01 7.90
N HIS A 23 -2.18 -15.84 8.55
CA HIS A 23 -1.70 -15.60 9.92
C HIS A 23 -2.72 -14.84 10.79
N GLY A 24 -4.02 -14.98 10.49
CA GLY A 24 -5.11 -14.37 11.26
C GLY A 24 -5.58 -13.00 10.76
N GLY A 25 -5.02 -12.54 9.64
CA GLY A 25 -5.53 -11.37 8.92
C GLY A 25 -6.84 -11.65 8.17
N GLY A 26 -7.25 -10.65 7.39
CA GLY A 26 -8.55 -10.62 6.70
C GLY A 26 -9.63 -9.86 7.47
N VAL A 27 -10.60 -9.33 6.73
CA VAL A 27 -11.80 -8.65 7.25
C VAL A 27 -13.00 -9.04 6.40
N THR A 28 -14.22 -8.79 6.87
CA THR A 28 -15.42 -9.10 6.08
C THR A 28 -15.39 -8.42 4.70
N GLY A 29 -15.52 -9.21 3.64
CA GLY A 29 -15.40 -8.79 2.24
C GLY A 29 -13.96 -8.68 1.71
N PHE A 30 -12.95 -9.06 2.50
CA PHE A 30 -11.55 -9.25 2.12
C PHE A 30 -10.93 -10.39 2.95
N GLU A 31 -11.50 -11.59 2.82
CA GLU A 31 -11.16 -12.80 3.58
C GLU A 31 -9.96 -13.54 2.98
N ASP A 32 -9.82 -13.50 1.65
CA ASP A 32 -8.70 -14.10 0.92
C ASP A 32 -8.24 -13.22 -0.26
N GLU A 33 -7.21 -13.66 -1.00
CA GLU A 33 -6.65 -12.92 -2.12
C GLU A 33 -7.63 -12.68 -3.27
N GLY A 34 -8.64 -13.53 -3.43
CA GLY A 34 -9.67 -13.40 -4.45
C GLY A 34 -10.57 -12.18 -4.22
N ASP A 35 -10.67 -11.73 -2.97
CA ASP A 35 -11.47 -10.57 -2.57
C ASP A 35 -10.73 -9.23 -2.66
N ALA A 36 -9.46 -9.21 -3.08
CA ALA A 36 -8.70 -7.98 -3.28
C ALA A 36 -9.45 -6.89 -4.10
N PRO A 37 -10.24 -7.22 -5.15
CA PRO A 37 -11.05 -6.23 -5.86
C PRO A 37 -12.06 -5.48 -4.98
N ASN A 38 -12.53 -6.06 -3.88
CA ASN A 38 -13.49 -5.42 -2.97
C ASN A 38 -12.87 -4.24 -2.21
N VAL A 39 -11.59 -4.33 -1.86
CA VAL A 39 -10.83 -3.19 -1.29
C VAL A 39 -10.79 -2.03 -2.28
N THR A 40 -10.49 -2.32 -3.55
CA THR A 40 -10.50 -1.29 -4.62
C THR A 40 -11.88 -0.67 -4.79
N LYS A 41 -12.96 -1.47 -4.82
CA LYS A 41 -14.33 -0.95 -4.89
C LYS A 41 -14.65 -0.02 -3.72
N ALA A 42 -14.24 -0.39 -2.50
CA ALA A 42 -14.45 0.43 -1.31
C ALA A 42 -13.66 1.75 -1.37
N LEU A 43 -12.43 1.74 -1.89
CA LEU A 43 -11.62 2.95 -2.09
C LEU A 43 -12.25 3.89 -3.13
N ILE A 44 -12.75 3.35 -4.26
CA ILE A 44 -13.48 4.12 -5.27
C ILE A 44 -14.72 4.77 -4.65
N ALA A 45 -15.52 4.01 -3.91
CA ALA A 45 -16.72 4.52 -3.24
C ALA A 45 -16.40 5.63 -2.21
N LYS A 46 -15.16 5.67 -1.70
CA LYS A 46 -14.66 6.71 -0.80
C LYS A 46 -14.06 7.92 -1.51
N GLY A 47 -14.02 7.92 -2.84
CA GLY A 47 -13.53 9.03 -3.65
C GLY A 47 -12.02 9.05 -3.86
N TYR A 48 -11.32 7.94 -3.59
CA TYR A 48 -9.90 7.84 -3.97
C TYR A 48 -9.77 7.85 -5.49
N SER A 49 -8.82 8.63 -6.00
CA SER A 49 -8.51 8.65 -7.42
C SER A 49 -7.83 7.34 -7.85
N GLN A 50 -7.87 7.03 -9.14
CA GLN A 50 -7.12 5.90 -9.69
C GLN A 50 -5.62 5.99 -9.35
N ALA A 51 -5.05 7.21 -9.37
CA ALA A 51 -3.64 7.43 -9.03
C ALA A 51 -3.36 7.10 -7.56
N ASP A 52 -4.25 7.48 -6.64
CA ASP A 52 -4.09 7.18 -5.21
C ASP A 52 -4.25 5.69 -4.94
N ILE A 53 -5.20 5.02 -5.61
CA ILE A 53 -5.38 3.56 -5.52
C ILE A 53 -4.11 2.84 -6.00
N THR A 54 -3.52 3.29 -7.11
CA THR A 54 -2.24 2.74 -7.60
C THR A 54 -1.10 2.94 -6.59
N LYS A 55 -1.04 4.08 -5.89
CA LYS A 55 -0.06 4.30 -4.83
C LYS A 55 -0.24 3.30 -3.67
N LEU A 56 -1.49 3.15 -3.21
CA LEU A 56 -1.84 2.25 -2.10
C LEU A 56 -1.56 0.77 -2.41
N TRP A 57 -1.85 0.31 -3.63
CA TRP A 57 -1.67 -1.09 -4.04
C TRP A 57 -0.23 -1.49 -4.36
N GLY A 58 0.73 -0.57 -4.31
CA GLY A 58 2.14 -0.93 -4.46
C GLY A 58 3.03 0.19 -4.97
N GLY A 59 2.48 1.26 -5.55
CA GLY A 59 3.29 2.39 -6.02
C GLY A 59 4.20 2.95 -4.93
N ASN A 60 3.69 3.07 -3.70
CA ASN A 60 4.46 3.52 -2.55
C ASN A 60 5.53 2.52 -2.09
N VAL A 61 5.17 1.22 -2.04
CA VAL A 61 6.11 0.14 -1.68
C VAL A 61 7.26 0.10 -2.68
N LEU A 62 6.97 0.13 -3.98
CA LEU A 62 7.96 0.12 -5.05
C LEU A 62 8.86 1.36 -5.01
N ARG A 63 8.32 2.53 -4.67
CA ARG A 63 9.12 3.76 -4.47
C ARG A 63 10.13 3.59 -3.34
N VAL A 64 9.71 3.03 -2.21
CA VAL A 64 10.59 2.79 -1.05
C VAL A 64 11.62 1.71 -1.36
N LEU A 65 11.22 0.61 -1.98
CA LEU A 65 12.13 -0.47 -2.39
C LEU A 65 13.25 0.05 -3.29
N ARG A 66 12.91 0.81 -4.34
CA ARG A 66 13.90 1.44 -5.23
C ARG A 66 14.85 2.40 -4.50
N SER A 67 14.34 3.12 -3.49
CA SER A 67 15.16 4.03 -2.68
C SER A 67 16.17 3.26 -1.83
N ALA A 68 15.75 2.14 -1.24
CA ALA A 68 16.64 1.27 -0.46
C ALA A 68 17.73 0.63 -1.35
N GLU A 69 17.35 0.14 -2.53
CA GLU A 69 18.30 -0.39 -3.51
C GLU A 69 19.32 0.66 -3.97
N ALA A 70 18.88 1.90 -4.22
CA ALA A 70 19.76 3.00 -4.61
C ALA A 70 20.73 3.38 -3.48
N ALA A 71 20.26 3.44 -2.24
CA ALA A 71 21.11 3.68 -1.07
C ALA A 71 22.20 2.61 -0.96
N LYS A 72 21.84 1.33 -1.11
CA LYS A 72 22.81 0.24 -1.08
C LYS A 72 23.89 0.36 -2.17
N LYS A 73 23.51 0.75 -3.39
CA LYS A 73 24.48 0.96 -4.48
C LYS A 73 25.45 2.09 -4.19
N LYS A 74 24.98 3.18 -3.58
CA LYS A 74 25.82 4.31 -3.18
C LYS A 74 26.86 3.88 -2.13
N ASP A 75 26.44 3.13 -1.11
CA ASP A 75 27.35 2.62 -0.08
C ASP A 75 28.44 1.71 -0.67
N LEU A 76 28.09 0.86 -1.65
CA LEU A 76 29.07 0.01 -2.34
C LEU A 76 30.05 0.78 -3.21
N ALA A 77 29.65 1.92 -3.79
CA ALA A 77 30.52 2.76 -4.61
C ALA A 77 31.46 3.66 -3.78
N GLN A 78 31.23 3.76 -2.47
CA GLN A 78 32.00 4.57 -1.53
C GLN A 78 33.03 3.76 -0.72
N ASN A 79 33.06 2.43 -0.90
CA ASN A 79 34.02 1.50 -0.30
C ASN A 79 34.94 0.90 -1.38
#